data_AF-A0A1S3IKB9-F1
#
_entry.id   AF-A0A1S3IKB9-F1
#
_cell.length_a   1.000
_cell.length_b   1.000
_cell.length_c   1.000
_cell.angle_alpha   90.00
_cell.angle_beta   90.00
_cell.angle_gamma   90.00
#
_symmetry.space_group_name_H-M   'P 1'
#
loop_
_entity.id
_entity.type
_entity.pdbx_description
1 polymer ?
#
loop_
_entity_poly.entity_id
_entity_poly.type
_entity_poly.pdbx_seq_one_letter_code
_entity_poly.pdbx_strand_id
1 'polypeptide(L)'
;MAAGKTNFPDKNSGDKLDVNTSFNQRDHEKEKTACENDKNRRIYSSFTLFDAAFVLFSMGTFLVDMATDLWVGFHYFSSNEPIWGSLTLAFVVVPCIVMQVFSIRWHIVDDNMKGCFYWTIHFLLMGPIHRYVMVLKAGWRARMTHEPEDFDIYYHRQNDVCMLRLFESFIESAPQLLLQLYIMVYTDHTNWLTGQFQPVQE
;
A
#
# COMPACT_ATOMS: atom_id res chain seq x y z
N MET A 1 71.15 16.91 58.41
CA MET A 1 70.44 15.73 57.87
C MET A 1 69.01 16.11 57.60
N ALA A 2 68.64 16.35 56.33
CA ALA A 2 67.25 16.49 55.91
C ALA A 2 67.14 15.89 54.50
N ALA A 3 66.57 14.69 54.40
CA ALA A 3 66.31 14.04 53.12
C ALA A 3 64.96 14.55 52.59
N GLY A 4 65.01 15.39 51.55
CA GLY A 4 63.82 15.78 50.79
C GLY A 4 63.32 14.61 49.95
N LYS A 5 62.11 14.13 50.23
CA LYS A 5 61.41 13.18 49.36
C LYS A 5 60.75 13.98 48.24
N THR A 6 61.21 13.79 47.00
CA THR A 6 60.55 14.30 45.80
C THR A 6 59.34 13.43 45.49
N ASN A 7 58.12 13.97 45.64
CA ASN A 7 56.89 13.35 45.13
C ASN A 7 56.87 13.50 43.61
N PHE A 8 57.08 12.39 42.89
CA PHE A 8 56.78 12.33 41.46
C PHE A 8 55.27 12.07 41.28
N PRO A 9 54.54 12.91 40.53
CA PRO A 9 53.14 12.64 40.21
C PRO A 9 53.06 11.45 39.23
N ASP A 10 52.26 10.45 39.60
CA ASP A 10 51.97 9.27 38.78
C ASP A 10 51.09 9.69 37.58
N LYS A 11 51.74 9.90 36.43
CA LYS A 11 51.07 10.28 35.17
C LYS A 11 50.23 9.15 34.57
N ASN A 12 50.28 7.93 35.10
CA ASN A 12 49.68 6.74 34.50
C ASN A 12 48.19 6.55 34.83
N SER A 13 47.62 7.37 35.73
CA SER A 13 46.23 7.22 36.16
C SER A 13 45.23 8.02 35.32
N GLY A 14 45.64 9.14 34.71
CA GLY A 14 44.80 9.94 33.81
C GLY A 14 44.62 9.26 32.45
N ASP A 15 45.73 8.80 31.86
CA ASP A 15 45.82 8.12 30.55
C ASP A 15 45.24 6.68 30.55
N LYS A 16 44.87 6.15 31.72
CA LYS A 16 44.11 4.88 31.82
C LYS A 16 42.62 5.12 31.90
N LEU A 17 42.20 6.27 32.42
CA LEU A 17 40.80 6.59 32.65
C LEU A 17 40.12 6.97 31.34
N ASP A 18 40.77 7.84 30.56
CA ASP A 18 40.35 8.25 29.22
C ASP A 18 40.32 7.09 28.21
N VAL A 19 41.28 6.17 28.26
CA VAL A 19 41.32 4.97 27.40
C VAL A 19 40.18 4.01 27.73
N ASN A 20 39.90 3.78 29.01
CA ASN A 20 38.79 2.93 29.44
C ASN A 20 37.43 3.54 29.09
N THR A 21 37.26 4.85 29.27
CA THR A 21 36.04 5.55 28.87
C THR A 21 35.84 5.51 27.35
N SER A 22 36.89 5.71 26.57
CA SER A 22 36.86 5.64 25.09
C SER A 22 36.59 4.22 24.57
N PHE A 23 37.07 3.20 25.29
CA PHE A 23 36.80 1.80 24.96
C PHE A 23 35.33 1.44 25.24
N ASN A 24 34.83 1.79 26.43
CA ASN A 24 33.44 1.53 26.82
C ASN A 24 32.42 2.23 25.91
N GLN A 25 32.74 3.44 25.45
CA GLN A 25 31.91 4.20 24.51
C GLN A 25 31.80 3.49 23.15
N ARG A 26 32.92 2.95 22.63
CA ARG A 26 32.94 2.23 21.35
C ARG A 26 32.18 0.92 21.40
N ASP A 27 32.24 0.21 22.52
CA ASP A 27 31.51 -1.05 22.68
C ASP A 27 30.00 -0.81 22.82
N HIS A 28 29.60 0.25 23.54
CA HIS A 28 28.20 0.67 23.58
C HIS A 28 27.67 1.10 22.21
N GLU A 29 28.49 1.78 21.39
CA GLU A 29 28.11 2.20 20.05
C GLU A 29 27.98 1.02 19.08
N LYS A 30 28.86 0.02 19.20
CA LYS A 30 28.77 -1.26 18.48
C LYS A 30 27.55 -2.08 18.88
N GLU A 31 27.21 -2.13 20.17
CA GLU A 31 26.05 -2.88 20.64
C GLU A 31 24.74 -2.22 20.20
N LYS A 32 24.67 -0.87 20.23
CA LYS A 32 23.53 -0.12 19.70
C LYS A 32 23.34 -0.36 18.21
N THR A 33 24.40 -0.26 17.42
CA THR A 33 24.34 -0.53 15.97
C THR A 33 24.00 -1.98 15.66
N ALA A 34 24.50 -2.95 16.43
CA ALA A 34 24.12 -4.35 16.27
C ALA A 34 22.64 -4.61 16.60
N CYS A 35 22.14 -4.00 17.68
CA CYS A 35 20.73 -4.10 18.07
C CYS A 35 19.80 -3.44 17.04
N GLU A 36 20.18 -2.26 16.53
CA GLU A 36 19.42 -1.54 15.51
C GLU A 36 19.39 -2.29 14.17
N ASN A 37 20.53 -2.85 13.75
CA ASN A 37 20.59 -3.72 12.58
C ASN A 37 19.76 -5.00 12.75
N ASP A 38 19.73 -5.60 13.93
CA ASP A 38 18.90 -6.78 14.20
C ASP A 38 17.40 -6.44 14.26
N LYS A 39 17.05 -5.26 14.77
CA LYS A 39 15.68 -4.74 14.77
C LYS A 39 15.21 -4.44 13.33
N ASN A 40 16.05 -3.79 12.52
CA ASN A 40 15.82 -3.57 11.10
C ASN A 40 15.68 -4.91 10.37
N ARG A 41 16.57 -5.88 10.61
CA ARG A 41 16.48 -7.24 10.05
C ARG A 41 15.18 -7.97 10.41
N ARG A 42 14.60 -7.71 11.58
CA ARG A 42 13.30 -8.28 11.98
C ARG A 42 12.09 -7.56 11.35
N ILE A 43 12.20 -6.26 11.10
CA ILE A 43 11.18 -5.48 10.38
C ILE A 43 11.20 -5.84 8.89
N TYR A 44 12.40 -6.03 8.32
CA TYR A 44 12.64 -6.50 6.96
C TYR A 44 12.60 -8.04 6.90
N SER A 45 11.43 -8.60 7.24
CA SER A 45 11.16 -10.02 7.06
C SER A 45 10.92 -10.31 5.57
N SER A 46 11.47 -11.42 5.09
CA SER A 46 11.51 -11.84 3.69
C SER A 46 10.17 -11.69 2.98
N PHE A 47 10.14 -10.98 1.85
CA PHE A 47 9.01 -11.01 0.91
C PHE A 47 8.76 -12.48 0.52
N THR A 48 7.64 -13.02 0.99
CA THR A 48 7.33 -14.44 0.85
C THR A 48 6.53 -14.65 -0.42
N LEU A 49 6.62 -15.85 -1.02
CA LEU A 49 5.79 -16.21 -2.18
C LEU A 49 4.29 -16.04 -1.91
N PHE A 50 3.89 -16.17 -0.64
CA PHE A 50 2.53 -15.91 -0.17
C PHE A 50 2.13 -14.44 -0.33
N ASP A 51 3.01 -13.50 -0.01
CA ASP A 51 2.75 -12.06 -0.17
C ASP A 51 2.57 -11.72 -1.66
N ALA A 52 3.41 -12.27 -2.53
CA ALA A 52 3.26 -12.13 -3.97
C ALA A 52 1.92 -12.70 -4.47
N ALA A 53 1.53 -13.88 -3.99
CA ALA A 53 0.27 -14.52 -4.35
C ALA A 53 -0.93 -13.68 -3.89
N PHE A 54 -0.89 -13.10 -2.69
CA PHE A 54 -1.93 -12.22 -2.18
C PHE A 54 -2.04 -10.93 -3.01
N VAL A 55 -0.91 -10.33 -3.40
CA VAL A 55 -0.87 -9.17 -4.29
C VAL A 55 -1.51 -9.49 -5.64
N LEU A 56 -1.17 -10.64 -6.25
CA LEU A 56 -1.75 -11.09 -7.51
C LEU A 56 -3.25 -11.41 -7.41
N PHE A 57 -3.65 -12.12 -6.35
CA PHE A 57 -5.06 -12.43 -6.09
C PHE A 57 -5.87 -11.14 -5.98
N SER A 58 -5.37 -10.19 -5.20
CA SER A 58 -6.03 -8.91 -4.98
C SER A 58 -6.07 -8.05 -6.25
N MET A 59 -5.04 -8.14 -7.10
CA MET A 59 -5.07 -7.54 -8.44
C MET A 59 -6.17 -8.18 -9.31
N GLY A 60 -6.37 -9.50 -9.21
CA GLY A 60 -7.45 -10.21 -9.88
C GLY A 60 -8.84 -9.77 -9.42
N THR A 61 -9.07 -9.67 -8.10
CA THR A 61 -10.37 -9.24 -7.56
C THR A 61 -10.72 -7.82 -7.99
N PHE A 62 -9.74 -6.92 -8.06
CA PHE A 62 -9.93 -5.56 -8.58
C PHE A 62 -10.44 -5.56 -10.04
N LEU A 63 -9.87 -6.40 -10.90
CA LEU A 63 -10.32 -6.50 -12.29
C LEU A 63 -11.73 -7.05 -12.41
N VAL A 64 -12.09 -7.99 -11.54
CA VAL A 64 -13.44 -8.54 -11.49
C VAL A 64 -14.44 -7.48 -11.05
N ASP A 65 -14.14 -6.71 -10.01
CA ASP A 65 -14.99 -5.62 -9.48
C ASP A 65 -15.30 -4.59 -10.59
N MET A 66 -14.26 -4.07 -11.23
CA MET A 66 -14.39 -3.13 -12.35
C MET A 66 -15.22 -3.72 -13.50
N ALA A 67 -15.03 -4.99 -13.84
CA ALA A 67 -15.79 -5.64 -14.91
C ALA A 67 -17.26 -5.83 -14.54
N THR A 68 -17.56 -6.22 -13.29
CA THR A 68 -18.93 -6.39 -12.82
C THR A 68 -19.68 -5.06 -12.75
N ASP A 69 -19.01 -3.99 -12.36
CA ASP A 69 -19.63 -2.67 -12.25
C ASP A 69 -19.98 -2.07 -13.61
N LEU A 70 -19.10 -2.24 -14.61
CA LEU A 70 -19.38 -1.88 -15.99
C LEU A 70 -20.51 -2.73 -16.60
N TRP A 71 -20.54 -4.02 -16.29
CA TRP A 71 -21.60 -4.93 -16.75
C TRP A 71 -22.96 -4.50 -16.21
N VAL A 72 -23.06 -4.19 -14.92
CA VAL A 72 -24.30 -3.73 -14.28
C VAL A 72 -24.77 -2.40 -14.89
N GLY A 73 -23.84 -1.45 -15.12
CA GLY A 73 -24.16 -0.20 -15.82
C GLY A 73 -24.75 -0.45 -17.21
N PHE A 74 -24.13 -1.30 -18.02
CA PHE A 74 -24.62 -1.67 -19.36
C PHE A 74 -25.99 -2.35 -19.33
N HIS A 75 -26.22 -3.22 -18.33
CA HIS A 75 -27.51 -3.86 -18.12
C HIS A 75 -28.62 -2.83 -17.90
N TYR A 76 -28.43 -1.84 -17.02
CA TYR A 76 -29.42 -0.79 -16.78
C TYR A 76 -29.75 0.06 -18.02
N PHE A 77 -28.74 0.39 -18.84
CA PHE A 77 -29.00 1.09 -20.10
C PHE A 77 -29.80 0.25 -21.09
N SER A 78 -29.55 -1.06 -21.14
CA SER A 78 -30.32 -1.99 -21.97
C SER A 78 -31.76 -2.18 -21.47
N SER A 79 -31.98 -2.02 -20.17
CA SER A 79 -33.31 -2.13 -19.52
C SER A 79 -34.13 -0.83 -19.54
N ASN A 80 -33.71 0.22 -20.26
CA ASN A 80 -34.34 1.55 -20.27
C ASN A 80 -34.41 2.25 -18.89
N GLU A 81 -33.47 1.95 -18.00
CA GLU A 81 -33.35 2.56 -16.68
C GLU A 81 -32.07 3.42 -16.58
N PRO A 82 -31.97 4.51 -17.36
CA PRO A 82 -30.71 5.24 -17.54
C PRO A 82 -30.25 5.95 -16.28
N ILE A 83 -31.16 6.28 -15.36
CA ILE A 83 -30.82 6.97 -14.10
C ILE A 83 -29.98 6.05 -13.20
N TRP A 84 -30.44 4.81 -13.00
CA TRP A 84 -29.74 3.81 -12.19
C TRP A 84 -28.40 3.41 -12.82
N GLY A 85 -28.38 3.25 -14.14
CA GLY A 85 -27.15 3.00 -14.90
C GLY A 85 -26.14 4.15 -14.79
N SER A 86 -26.61 5.40 -14.89
CA SER A 86 -25.75 6.59 -14.78
C SER A 86 -25.18 6.77 -13.38
N LEU A 87 -25.96 6.51 -12.32
CA LEU A 87 -25.49 6.57 -10.94
C LEU A 87 -24.42 5.50 -10.67
N THR A 88 -24.66 4.28 -11.12
CA THR A 88 -23.68 3.17 -11.02
C THR A 88 -22.39 3.54 -11.76
N LEU A 89 -22.49 4.03 -13.00
CA LEU A 89 -21.31 4.42 -13.78
C LEU A 89 -20.57 5.62 -13.16
N ALA A 90 -21.28 6.55 -12.52
CA ALA A 90 -20.66 7.66 -11.82
C ALA A 90 -19.80 7.20 -10.65
N PHE A 91 -20.27 6.22 -9.86
CA PHE A 91 -19.49 5.62 -8.77
C PHE A 91 -18.28 4.83 -9.26
N VAL A 92 -18.26 4.35 -10.50
CA VAL A 92 -17.07 3.74 -11.14
C VAL A 92 -16.10 4.80 -11.65
N VAL A 93 -16.59 5.83 -12.35
CA VAL A 93 -15.76 6.82 -13.04
C VAL A 93 -15.08 7.80 -12.07
N VAL A 94 -15.77 8.24 -11.02
CA VAL A 94 -15.21 9.17 -10.03
C VAL A 94 -13.93 8.62 -9.35
N PRO A 95 -13.92 7.42 -8.77
CA PRO A 95 -12.71 6.83 -8.19
C PRO A 95 -11.65 6.60 -9.25
N CYS A 96 -12.02 6.19 -10.48
CA CYS A 96 -11.07 6.11 -11.58
C CYS A 96 -10.36 7.46 -11.83
N ILE A 97 -11.08 8.58 -11.83
CA ILE A 97 -10.48 9.93 -11.97
C ILE A 97 -9.53 10.22 -10.81
N VAL A 98 -9.93 9.91 -9.57
CA VAL A 98 -9.07 10.10 -8.38
C VAL A 98 -7.78 9.29 -8.50
N MET A 99 -7.87 8.00 -8.87
CA MET A 99 -6.73 7.12 -9.10
C MET A 99 -5.80 7.66 -10.19
N GLN A 100 -6.38 8.21 -11.26
CA GLN A 100 -5.63 8.83 -12.35
C GLN A 100 -4.86 10.07 -11.89
N VAL A 101 -5.45 10.94 -11.05
CA VAL A 101 -4.75 12.10 -10.47
C VAL A 101 -3.55 11.68 -9.63
N PHE A 102 -3.72 10.68 -8.75
CA PHE A 102 -2.60 10.17 -7.95
C PHE A 102 -1.53 9.47 -8.80
N SER A 103 -1.95 8.76 -9.85
CA SER A 103 -1.03 8.14 -10.81
C SER A 103 -0.18 9.21 -11.53
N ILE A 104 -0.79 10.32 -11.97
CA ILE A 104 -0.06 11.46 -12.56
C ILE A 104 0.87 12.12 -11.55
N ARG A 105 0.42 12.33 -10.30
CA ARG A 105 1.28 12.91 -9.25
C ARG A 105 2.56 12.09 -9.06
N TRP A 106 2.43 10.76 -9.05
CA TRP A 106 3.58 9.87 -8.94
C TRP A 106 4.50 9.95 -10.16
N HIS A 107 3.94 10.10 -11.36
CA HIS A 107 4.73 10.28 -12.58
C HIS A 107 5.67 11.48 -12.50
N ILE A 108 5.18 12.60 -11.98
CA ILE A 108 5.93 13.84 -11.89
C ILE A 108 7.06 13.70 -10.85
N VAL A 109 6.88 12.84 -9.84
CA VAL A 109 7.88 12.56 -8.82
C VAL A 109 8.93 11.54 -9.31
N ASP A 110 8.50 10.49 -10.02
CA ASP A 110 9.36 9.50 -10.66
C ASP A 110 9.73 9.97 -12.09
N ASP A 111 10.71 10.88 -12.18
CA ASP A 111 11.19 11.62 -13.37
C ASP A 111 11.73 10.75 -14.55
N ASN A 112 11.40 9.45 -14.58
CA ASN A 112 12.12 8.41 -15.32
C ASN A 112 11.27 7.62 -16.35
N MET A 113 9.99 7.94 -16.55
CA MET A 113 9.13 7.23 -17.53
C MET A 113 8.76 8.10 -18.74
N LYS A 114 9.72 8.32 -19.65
CA LYS A 114 9.47 9.07 -20.89
C LYS A 114 8.74 8.19 -21.91
N GLY A 115 7.47 8.48 -22.21
CA GLY A 115 6.83 7.91 -23.41
C GLY A 115 5.30 8.04 -23.53
N CYS A 116 4.83 8.05 -24.79
CA CYS A 116 3.42 7.98 -25.18
C CYS A 116 2.68 6.75 -24.59
N PHE A 117 3.43 5.65 -24.37
CA PHE A 117 2.90 4.41 -23.77
C PHE A 117 2.32 4.62 -22.37
N TYR A 118 2.87 5.56 -21.60
CA TYR A 118 2.34 5.91 -20.28
C TYR A 118 0.99 6.62 -20.38
N TRP A 119 0.86 7.57 -21.31
CA TRP A 119 -0.40 8.22 -21.62
C TRP A 119 -1.47 7.23 -22.09
N THR A 120 -1.11 6.20 -22.86
CA THR A 120 -2.06 5.13 -23.24
C THR A 120 -2.47 4.25 -22.06
N ILE A 121 -1.57 3.93 -21.10
CA ILE A 121 -1.93 3.19 -19.87
C ILE A 121 -2.91 4.01 -19.01
N HIS A 122 -2.68 5.32 -18.93
CA HIS A 122 -3.59 6.25 -18.25
C HIS A 122 -4.95 6.35 -18.94
N PHE A 123 -4.96 6.50 -20.26
CA PHE A 123 -6.21 6.58 -21.01
C PHE A 123 -7.05 5.31 -20.90
N LEU A 124 -6.40 4.16 -20.67
CA LEU A 124 -7.06 2.86 -20.52
C LEU A 124 -7.42 2.51 -19.05
N LEU A 125 -7.32 3.44 -18.10
CA LEU A 125 -7.57 3.21 -16.66
C LEU A 125 -6.67 2.13 -16.01
N MET A 126 -5.54 1.77 -16.63
CA MET A 126 -4.64 0.71 -16.17
C MET A 126 -3.65 1.18 -15.08
N GLY A 127 -3.86 2.38 -14.52
CA GLY A 127 -3.03 2.99 -13.47
C GLY A 127 -2.80 2.09 -12.24
N PRO A 128 -3.84 1.44 -11.68
CA PRO A 128 -3.69 0.51 -10.56
C PRO A 128 -2.79 -0.69 -10.91
N ILE A 129 -2.98 -1.30 -12.08
CA ILE A 129 -2.19 -2.47 -12.51
C ILE A 129 -0.71 -2.11 -12.64
N HIS A 130 -0.39 -0.94 -13.19
CA HIS A 130 0.99 -0.47 -13.25
C HIS A 130 1.62 -0.40 -11.86
N ARG A 131 0.89 0.10 -10.85
CA ARG A 131 1.37 0.16 -9.47
C ARG A 131 1.55 -1.23 -8.85
N TYR A 132 0.64 -2.19 -9.10
CA TYR A 132 0.82 -3.58 -8.68
C TYR A 132 2.09 -4.20 -9.27
N VAL A 133 2.35 -3.98 -10.56
CA VAL A 133 3.57 -4.46 -11.22
C VAL A 133 4.82 -3.83 -10.60
N MET A 134 4.78 -2.54 -10.26
CA MET A 134 5.90 -1.86 -9.62
C MET A 134 6.17 -2.34 -8.20
N VAL A 135 5.14 -2.62 -7.42
CA VAL A 135 5.25 -3.27 -6.09
C VAL A 135 5.85 -4.67 -6.22
N LEU A 136 5.36 -5.49 -7.18
CA LEU A 136 5.89 -6.84 -7.40
C LEU A 136 7.36 -6.82 -7.81
N LYS A 137 7.77 -5.90 -8.68
CA LYS A 137 9.18 -5.71 -9.06
C LYS A 137 10.03 -5.28 -7.87
N ALA A 138 9.54 -4.36 -7.05
CA ALA A 138 10.24 -3.90 -5.85
C ALA A 138 10.38 -5.04 -4.82
N GLY A 139 9.32 -5.79 -4.55
CA GLY A 139 9.34 -6.96 -3.65
C GLY A 139 10.26 -8.07 -4.16
N TRP A 140 10.27 -8.33 -5.47
CA TRP A 140 11.21 -9.28 -6.07
C TRP A 140 12.66 -8.83 -5.96
N ARG A 141 12.94 -7.54 -6.16
CA ARG A 141 14.28 -6.96 -5.97
C ARG A 141 14.74 -7.09 -4.53
N ALA A 142 13.92 -6.65 -3.57
CA ALA A 142 14.20 -6.74 -2.14
C ALA A 142 14.49 -8.19 -1.70
N ARG A 143 13.77 -9.16 -2.28
CA ARG A 143 14.02 -10.59 -2.07
C ARG A 143 15.35 -11.08 -2.62
N MET A 144 15.86 -10.50 -3.70
CA MET A 144 17.13 -10.92 -4.29
C MET A 144 18.32 -10.26 -3.60
N THR A 145 18.24 -8.96 -3.33
CA THR A 145 19.34 -8.17 -2.74
C THR A 145 19.47 -8.38 -1.24
N HIS A 146 18.35 -8.66 -0.54
CA HIS A 146 18.28 -8.72 0.92
C HIS A 146 18.78 -7.42 1.59
N GLU A 147 18.78 -6.30 0.87
CA GLU A 147 19.17 -5.00 1.39
C GLU A 147 17.98 -4.30 2.06
N PRO A 148 18.16 -3.71 3.25
CA PRO A 148 17.08 -3.07 3.99
C PRO A 148 16.45 -1.89 3.23
N GLU A 149 17.23 -1.18 2.41
CA GLU A 149 16.77 -0.05 1.59
C GLU A 149 15.74 -0.49 0.52
N ASP A 150 15.95 -1.65 -0.12
CA ASP A 150 15.03 -2.17 -1.12
C ASP A 150 13.69 -2.61 -0.51
N PHE A 151 13.72 -3.11 0.74
CA PHE A 151 12.50 -3.42 1.47
C PHE A 151 11.73 -2.16 1.87
N ASP A 152 12.42 -1.09 2.28
CA ASP A 152 11.78 0.19 2.59
C ASP A 152 11.04 0.74 1.35
N ILE A 153 11.70 0.70 0.18
CA ILE A 153 11.08 1.05 -1.11
C ILE A 153 9.85 0.18 -1.39
N TYR A 154 9.94 -1.14 -1.15
CA TYR A 154 8.81 -2.05 -1.31
C TYR A 154 7.64 -1.69 -0.39
N TYR A 155 7.89 -1.48 0.91
CA TYR A 155 6.85 -1.15 1.89
C TYR A 155 6.19 0.19 1.60
N HIS A 156 6.97 1.21 1.22
CA HIS A 156 6.42 2.49 0.79
C HIS A 156 5.49 2.33 -0.40
N ARG A 157 5.93 1.65 -1.48
CA ARG A 157 5.09 1.41 -2.66
C ARG A 157 3.84 0.59 -2.34
N GLN A 158 3.95 -0.41 -1.46
CA GLN A 158 2.82 -1.21 -1.01
C GLN A 158 1.81 -0.34 -0.24
N ASN A 159 2.29 0.55 0.64
CA ASN A 159 1.44 1.46 1.40
C ASN A 159 0.63 2.38 0.47
N ASP A 160 1.27 2.96 -0.54
CA ASP A 160 0.58 3.82 -1.51
C ASP A 160 -0.52 3.07 -2.27
N VAL A 161 -0.26 1.82 -2.67
CA VAL A 161 -1.25 0.95 -3.30
C VAL A 161 -2.41 0.62 -2.36
N CYS A 162 -2.12 0.32 -1.10
CA CYS A 162 -3.15 0.08 -0.09
C CYS A 162 -4.03 1.33 0.15
N MET A 163 -3.43 2.52 0.21
CA MET A 163 -4.15 3.78 0.35
C MET A 163 -5.08 4.06 -0.84
N LEU A 164 -4.59 3.82 -2.06
CA LEU A 164 -5.39 3.97 -3.29
C LEU A 164 -6.60 3.03 -3.29
N ARG A 165 -6.41 1.75 -2.93
CA ARG A 165 -7.50 0.79 -2.78
C ARG A 165 -8.52 1.21 -1.72
N LEU A 166 -8.05 1.77 -0.62
CA LEU A 166 -8.94 2.24 0.43
C LEU A 166 -9.85 3.36 -0.10
N PHE A 167 -9.31 4.31 -0.86
CA PHE A 167 -10.13 5.33 -1.49
C PHE A 167 -11.13 4.76 -2.49
N GLU A 168 -10.68 3.84 -3.34
CA GLU A 168 -11.55 3.13 -4.28
C GLU A 168 -12.72 2.45 -3.56
N SER A 169 -12.46 1.65 -2.52
CA SER A 169 -13.53 0.99 -1.77
C SER A 169 -14.53 1.96 -1.13
N PHE A 170 -14.08 3.13 -0.65
CA PHE A 170 -14.98 4.12 -0.05
C PHE A 170 -15.74 4.96 -1.07
N ILE A 171 -15.16 5.24 -2.24
CA ILE A 171 -15.74 6.12 -3.26
C ILE A 171 -16.56 5.32 -4.28
N GLU A 172 -16.17 4.08 -4.57
CA GLU A 172 -16.80 3.15 -5.51
C GLU A 172 -17.67 2.15 -4.75
N SER A 173 -17.04 1.17 -4.10
CA SER A 173 -17.71 -0.05 -3.66
C SER A 173 -18.75 0.21 -2.56
N ALA A 174 -18.49 1.15 -1.64
CA ALA A 174 -19.41 1.48 -0.56
C ALA A 174 -20.72 2.13 -1.05
N PRO A 175 -20.70 3.25 -1.82
CA PRO A 175 -21.93 3.82 -2.36
C PRO A 175 -22.57 2.93 -3.44
N GLN A 176 -21.79 2.18 -4.22
CA GLN A 176 -22.29 1.20 -5.18
C GLN A 176 -23.11 0.11 -4.48
N LEU A 177 -22.59 -0.49 -3.41
CA LEU A 177 -23.31 -1.49 -2.61
C LEU A 177 -24.59 -0.91 -2.00
N LEU A 178 -24.55 0.33 -1.49
CA LEU A 178 -25.73 1.00 -0.96
C LEU A 178 -26.78 1.24 -2.07
N LEU A 179 -26.36 1.66 -3.26
CA LEU A 179 -27.24 1.87 -4.40
C LEU A 179 -27.88 0.56 -4.87
N GLN A 180 -27.08 -0.50 -5.02
CA GLN A 180 -27.60 -1.80 -5.44
C GLN A 180 -28.55 -2.41 -4.40
N LEU A 181 -28.24 -2.25 -3.10
CA LEU A 181 -29.16 -2.64 -2.02
C LEU A 181 -30.46 -1.83 -2.06
N TYR A 182 -30.37 -0.52 -2.29
CA TYR A 182 -31.55 0.34 -2.43
C TYR A 182 -32.43 -0.12 -3.60
N ILE A 183 -31.84 -0.38 -4.78
CA ILE A 183 -32.59 -0.82 -5.96
C ILE A 183 -33.23 -2.19 -5.69
N MET A 184 -32.52 -3.10 -5.03
CA MET A 184 -33.05 -4.41 -4.64
C MET A 184 -34.29 -4.27 -3.75
N VAL A 185 -34.25 -3.41 -2.74
CA VAL A 185 -35.38 -3.15 -1.83
C VAL A 185 -36.52 -2.40 -2.53
N TYR A 186 -36.20 -1.46 -3.40
CA TYR A 186 -37.19 -0.65 -4.11
C TYR A 186 -37.93 -1.46 -5.21
N THR A 187 -37.26 -2.43 -5.83
CA THR A 187 -37.77 -3.17 -6.98
C THR A 187 -38.56 -4.43 -6.58
N ASP A 188 -38.40 -4.98 -5.36
CA ASP A 188 -39.04 -6.25 -5.00
C ASP A 188 -39.76 -6.26 -3.64
N HIS A 189 -40.99 -6.80 -3.66
CA HIS A 189 -41.93 -6.93 -2.53
C HIS A 189 -41.64 -8.18 -1.65
N THR A 190 -40.40 -8.67 -1.57
CA THR A 190 -40.13 -9.99 -0.97
C THR A 190 -38.98 -10.06 0.03
N ASN A 191 -39.16 -10.91 1.04
CA ASN A 191 -38.25 -11.08 2.16
C ASN A 191 -36.91 -11.70 1.71
N TRP A 192 -35.82 -10.94 1.85
CA TRP A 192 -34.45 -11.27 1.41
C TRP A 192 -33.87 -12.59 1.95
N LEU A 193 -34.50 -13.20 2.96
CA LEU A 193 -34.05 -14.42 3.64
C LEU A 193 -34.98 -15.63 3.44
N THR A 194 -36.23 -15.42 2.99
CA THR A 194 -37.26 -16.48 2.85
C THR A 194 -37.94 -16.55 1.49
N GLY A 195 -37.77 -15.55 0.61
CA GLY A 195 -38.28 -15.59 -0.77
C GLY A 195 -39.80 -15.73 -0.90
N GLN A 196 -40.56 -15.45 0.17
CA GLN A 196 -42.03 -15.51 0.12
C GLN A 196 -42.58 -14.15 -0.31
N PHE A 197 -43.34 -14.18 -1.42
CA PHE A 197 -44.16 -13.09 -1.95
C PHE A 197 -45.32 -12.81 -0.98
N GLN A 198 -45.47 -11.57 -0.51
CA GLN A 198 -46.77 -11.12 -0.02
C GLN A 198 -47.56 -10.61 -1.23
N PRO A 199 -48.65 -11.28 -1.65
CA PRO A 199 -49.47 -10.76 -2.72
C PRO A 199 -50.14 -9.47 -2.26
N VAL A 200 -50.08 -8.44 -3.12
CA VAL A 200 -50.86 -7.21 -2.98
C VAL A 200 -52.34 -7.59 -2.98
N GLN A 201 -53.05 -7.38 -1.87
CA GLN A 201 -54.51 -7.41 -1.89
C GLN A 201 -54.99 -6.08 -2.48
N GLU A 202 -55.72 -6.17 -3.60
CA GLU A 202 -56.33 -5.04 -4.33
C GLU A 202 -57.07 -4.04 -3.45
#